data_AF-A0A0D6EIC1-F1
#
_entry.id   AF-A0A0D6EIC1-F1
#
_cell.length_a   1.000
_cell.length_b   1.000
_cell.length_c   1.000
_cell.angle_alpha   90.00
_cell.angle_beta   90.00
_cell.angle_gamma   90.00
#
_symmetry.space_group_name_H-M   'P 1'
#
loop_
_entity.id
_entity.type
_entity.pdbx_description
1 polymer ?
#
loop_
_entity_poly.entity_id
_entity_poly.type
_entity_poly.pdbx_seq_one_letter_code
_entity_poly.pdbx_strand_id
1 'polypeptide(L)'
;MSVPALPPLPSVTQNIPNHFALQISKYVTRVLGQNPGKFTLQGTNTYLIHHPSSPSLILLDSAQGIPSYLPHLRSAIISHPTQPARVTDILISHWHHDHTDGLSGVLALLDELDATGSGVRVWKHASSEDDRNKDEEVERKLESVGDKAVQRPKIGSDSLIPSGRIHRLEANEAFHISAEAETLELQVVHAPGHTTDSISLLLRTFPTTADSVTLAPPGTPPLALFTFDTVLGHGTAVFSDLSAYMTSLGSLISLLSPSAASPSSPLAKDNPPVPIYPGHGEVIVNGLAKLREYKRHREEREEQVVEALREAPSEQGLTARRLTDAIYGATIPSSLKPAATRGLLLHLAKLERDGVVLRREGGADEQTEGVQASEVDLPEGWWDAWTWVGGEAGEAKVWRM
;
A
#
# COMPACT_ATOMS: atom_id res chain seq x y z
N MET A 1 32.31 -3.41 -15.45
CA MET A 1 31.82 -4.63 -14.78
C MET A 1 30.35 -4.76 -15.15
N SER A 2 29.93 -5.86 -15.80
CA SER A 2 28.54 -6.01 -16.23
C SER A 2 27.60 -6.12 -15.03
N VAL A 3 26.58 -5.26 -15.01
CA VAL A 3 25.44 -5.40 -14.11
C VAL A 3 24.66 -6.66 -14.57
N PRO A 4 24.40 -7.63 -13.69
CA PRO A 4 23.63 -8.81 -14.08
C PRO A 4 22.20 -8.39 -14.45
N ALA A 5 21.72 -8.89 -15.58
CA ALA A 5 20.34 -8.69 -16.00
C ALA A 5 19.39 -9.20 -14.91
N LEU A 6 18.34 -8.42 -14.61
CA LEU A 6 17.28 -8.86 -13.72
C LEU A 6 16.67 -10.15 -14.30
N PRO A 7 16.49 -11.20 -13.47
CA PRO A 7 15.83 -12.40 -13.93
C PRO A 7 14.40 -12.05 -14.38
N PRO A 8 13.88 -12.71 -15.44
CA PRO A 8 12.50 -12.52 -15.84
C PRO A 8 11.57 -12.83 -14.65
N LEU A 9 10.50 -12.04 -14.52
CA LEU A 9 9.47 -12.28 -13.51
C LEU A 9 8.97 -13.73 -13.66
N PRO A 10 9.03 -14.57 -12.61
CA PRO A 10 8.50 -15.92 -12.67
C PRO A 10 6.99 -15.87 -12.97
N SER A 11 6.49 -16.85 -13.72
CA SER A 11 5.06 -17.01 -13.96
C SER A 11 4.31 -17.10 -12.63
N VAL A 12 3.30 -16.25 -12.45
CA VAL A 12 2.58 -15.96 -11.19
C VAL A 12 1.70 -17.13 -10.70
N THR A 13 1.92 -18.37 -11.14
CA THR A 13 0.98 -19.48 -10.92
C THR A 13 1.56 -20.71 -10.23
N GLN A 14 2.72 -20.67 -9.57
CA GLN A 14 3.24 -21.88 -8.94
C GLN A 14 3.56 -21.74 -7.44
N ASN A 15 2.73 -22.46 -6.67
CA ASN A 15 2.97 -23.06 -5.35
C ASN A 15 2.78 -22.22 -4.08
N ILE A 16 1.59 -21.65 -3.90
CA ILE A 16 1.07 -21.35 -2.55
C ILE A 16 -0.14 -22.26 -2.33
N PRO A 17 -0.25 -23.02 -1.22
CA PRO A 17 -1.41 -23.87 -0.98
C PRO A 17 -2.71 -23.05 -0.98
N ASN A 18 -3.74 -23.59 -1.65
CA ASN A 18 -5.08 -23.04 -1.85
C ASN A 18 -5.90 -22.90 -0.54
N HIS A 19 -5.31 -22.39 0.53
CA HIS A 19 -6.04 -22.04 1.74
C HIS A 19 -6.60 -20.63 1.57
N PHE A 20 -7.87 -20.57 1.18
CA PHE A 20 -8.59 -19.31 0.94
C PHE A 20 -8.82 -18.50 2.22
N ALA A 21 -8.83 -19.15 3.38
CA ALA A 21 -8.67 -18.53 4.69
C ALA A 21 -7.56 -19.27 5.45
N LEU A 22 -6.58 -18.53 5.97
CA LEU A 22 -5.40 -19.08 6.63
C LEU A 22 -5.03 -18.23 7.84
N GLN A 23 -4.94 -18.85 9.02
CA GLN A 23 -4.36 -18.20 10.19
C GLN A 23 -2.84 -18.12 10.03
N ILE A 24 -2.32 -16.91 9.81
CA ILE A 24 -0.90 -16.66 9.49
C ILE A 24 -0.08 -16.26 10.74
N SER A 25 -0.75 -15.91 11.84
CA SER A 25 -0.14 -15.72 13.15
C SER A 25 -1.17 -15.98 14.26
N LYS A 26 -0.75 -15.87 15.53
CA LYS A 26 -1.66 -15.95 16.68
C LYS A 26 -2.84 -14.98 16.57
N TYR A 27 -2.64 -13.80 15.99
CA TYR A 27 -3.59 -12.69 16.01
C TYR A 27 -4.14 -12.29 14.63
N VAL A 28 -3.72 -12.98 13.57
CA VAL A 28 -4.03 -12.57 12.19
C VAL A 28 -4.46 -13.78 11.36
N THR A 29 -5.65 -13.66 10.77
CA THR A 29 -6.16 -14.59 9.76
C THR A 29 -6.27 -13.86 8.43
N ARG A 30 -5.61 -14.36 7.40
CA ARG A 30 -5.73 -13.84 6.03
C ARG A 30 -6.89 -14.53 5.31
N VAL A 31 -7.72 -13.77 4.62
CA VAL A 31 -8.76 -14.28 3.73
C VAL A 31 -8.55 -13.71 2.33
N LEU A 32 -8.44 -14.59 1.33
CA LEU A 32 -8.13 -14.21 -0.05
C LEU A 32 -9.40 -13.83 -0.81
N GLY A 33 -9.36 -12.68 -1.51
CA GLY A 33 -10.48 -12.04 -2.20
C GLY A 33 -11.02 -12.77 -3.44
N GLN A 34 -10.42 -13.89 -3.84
CA GLN A 34 -10.84 -14.72 -4.99
C GLN A 34 -10.81 -13.99 -6.35
N ASN A 35 -9.99 -12.96 -6.47
CA ASN A 35 -9.85 -12.10 -7.63
C ASN A 35 -8.43 -12.12 -8.22
N PRO A 36 -7.90 -13.27 -8.69
CA PRO A 36 -6.56 -13.32 -9.28
C PRO A 36 -6.48 -12.48 -10.56
N GLY A 37 -5.34 -11.85 -10.80
CA GLY A 37 -5.18 -10.92 -11.91
C GLY A 37 -3.78 -10.34 -12.02
N LYS A 38 -3.55 -9.55 -13.07
CA LYS A 38 -2.25 -8.92 -13.35
C LYS A 38 -1.79 -8.00 -12.21
N PHE A 39 -2.72 -7.27 -11.60
CA PHE A 39 -2.44 -6.31 -10.54
C PHE A 39 -2.68 -6.91 -9.14
N THR A 40 -3.63 -7.84 -9.03
CA THR A 40 -4.01 -8.46 -7.77
C THR A 40 -3.27 -9.78 -7.48
N LEU A 41 -2.41 -10.23 -8.39
CA LEU A 41 -1.67 -11.49 -8.33
C LEU A 41 -2.59 -12.70 -8.16
N GLN A 42 -2.51 -13.38 -7.02
CA GLN A 42 -3.37 -14.48 -6.59
C GLN A 42 -4.76 -14.00 -6.09
N GLY A 43 -4.90 -12.70 -5.80
CA GLY A 43 -6.09 -12.05 -5.26
C GLY A 43 -5.74 -11.03 -4.16
N THR A 44 -6.71 -10.23 -3.75
CA THR A 44 -6.54 -9.30 -2.63
C THR A 44 -6.47 -10.06 -1.31
N ASN A 45 -5.45 -9.79 -0.51
CA ASN A 45 -5.34 -10.26 0.86
C ASN A 45 -6.15 -9.32 1.76
N THR A 46 -7.28 -9.82 2.27
CA THR A 46 -7.97 -9.19 3.40
C THR A 46 -7.50 -9.85 4.70
N TYR A 47 -7.59 -9.13 5.82
CA TYR A 47 -7.09 -9.63 7.10
C TYR A 47 -8.10 -9.44 8.22
N LEU A 48 -8.34 -10.50 8.98
CA LEU A 48 -9.01 -10.44 10.27
C LEU A 48 -7.96 -10.34 11.37
N ILE A 49 -7.98 -9.22 12.10
CA ILE A 49 -7.22 -9.02 13.33
C ILE A 49 -8.10 -9.48 14.48
N HIS A 50 -7.56 -10.37 15.32
CA HIS A 50 -8.31 -10.97 16.40
C HIS A 50 -7.40 -11.35 17.57
N HIS A 51 -8.00 -11.56 18.74
CA HIS A 51 -7.33 -12.15 19.88
C HIS A 51 -8.07 -13.44 20.27
N PRO A 52 -7.39 -14.59 20.48
CA PRO A 52 -8.07 -15.86 20.75
C PRO A 52 -9.07 -15.86 21.91
N SER A 53 -8.82 -15.02 22.93
CA SER A 53 -9.68 -14.84 24.11
C SER A 53 -10.61 -13.62 24.07
N SER A 54 -10.74 -12.93 22.93
CA SER A 54 -11.64 -11.78 22.76
C SER A 54 -12.62 -12.06 21.62
N PRO A 55 -13.93 -11.85 21.78
CA PRO A 55 -14.88 -12.04 20.69
C PRO A 55 -14.83 -10.93 19.63
N SER A 56 -14.04 -9.86 19.82
CA SER A 56 -13.98 -8.72 18.90
C SER A 56 -12.94 -8.92 17.82
N LEU A 57 -13.31 -8.64 16.57
CA LEU A 57 -12.46 -8.70 15.39
C LEU A 57 -12.46 -7.37 14.65
N ILE A 58 -11.35 -7.09 13.96
CA ILE A 58 -11.23 -5.98 13.02
C ILE A 58 -10.93 -6.56 11.64
N LEU A 59 -11.69 -6.18 10.62
CA LEU A 59 -11.45 -6.58 9.23
C LEU A 59 -10.67 -5.48 8.51
N LEU A 60 -9.63 -5.86 7.78
CA LEU A 60 -8.82 -4.99 6.93
C LEU A 60 -9.14 -5.30 5.47
N ASP A 61 -9.64 -4.28 4.77
CA ASP A 61 -10.17 -4.32 3.40
C ASP A 61 -11.35 -5.27 3.17
N SER A 62 -12.02 -5.07 2.03
CA SER A 62 -13.26 -5.78 1.68
C SER A 62 -13.18 -6.61 0.39
N ALA A 63 -11.99 -6.69 -0.24
CA ALA A 63 -11.78 -7.31 -1.54
C ALA A 63 -12.60 -6.65 -2.68
N GLN A 64 -12.62 -7.28 -3.86
CA GLN A 64 -13.27 -6.78 -5.09
C GLN A 64 -14.76 -7.16 -5.23
N GLY A 65 -15.37 -7.78 -4.21
CA GLY A 65 -16.79 -8.20 -4.29
C GLY A 65 -17.04 -9.47 -5.12
N ILE A 66 -16.03 -10.32 -5.29
CA ILE A 66 -16.23 -11.65 -5.88
C ILE A 66 -17.10 -12.51 -4.95
N PRO A 67 -18.24 -13.08 -5.41
CA PRO A 67 -19.17 -13.79 -4.52
C PRO A 67 -18.57 -14.95 -3.74
N SER A 68 -17.55 -15.63 -4.28
CA SER A 68 -16.85 -16.74 -3.61
C SER A 68 -15.99 -16.30 -2.42
N TYR A 69 -15.74 -15.01 -2.22
CA TYR A 69 -15.03 -14.49 -1.05
C TYR A 69 -15.84 -14.65 0.26
N LEU A 70 -17.15 -14.37 0.21
CA LEU A 70 -17.99 -14.30 1.42
C LEU A 70 -18.06 -15.62 2.21
N PRO A 71 -18.18 -16.82 1.60
CA PRO A 71 -18.12 -18.07 2.34
C PRO A 71 -16.80 -18.27 3.10
N HIS A 72 -15.67 -17.79 2.58
CA HIS A 72 -14.37 -17.89 3.25
C HIS A 72 -14.27 -16.92 4.43
N LEU A 73 -14.75 -15.69 4.26
CA LEU A 73 -14.82 -14.72 5.35
C LEU A 73 -15.74 -15.23 6.48
N ARG A 74 -16.93 -15.73 6.13
CA ARG A 74 -17.87 -16.35 7.07
C ARG A 74 -17.22 -17.48 7.87
N SER A 75 -16.56 -18.39 7.17
CA SER A 75 -15.87 -19.53 7.80
C SER A 75 -14.80 -19.06 8.78
N ALA A 76 -14.01 -18.03 8.43
CA ALA A 76 -12.98 -17.48 9.30
C ALA A 76 -13.56 -16.85 10.58
N ILE A 77 -14.71 -16.15 10.50
CA ILE A 77 -15.38 -15.54 11.66
C ILE A 77 -16.00 -16.61 12.57
N ILE A 78 -16.75 -17.57 12.00
CA ILE A 78 -17.44 -18.62 12.77
C ILE A 78 -16.47 -19.61 13.41
N SER A 79 -15.28 -19.81 12.81
CA SER A 79 -14.24 -20.68 13.38
C SER A 79 -13.43 -20.02 14.50
N HIS A 80 -13.70 -18.74 14.82
CA HIS A 80 -12.99 -18.04 15.90
C HIS A 80 -13.22 -18.75 17.26
N PRO A 81 -12.18 -18.96 18.08
CA PRO A 81 -12.27 -19.75 19.32
C PRO A 81 -13.18 -19.14 20.40
N THR A 82 -13.31 -17.81 20.44
CA THR A 82 -14.23 -17.12 21.36
C THR A 82 -15.48 -16.67 20.60
N GLN A 83 -16.64 -17.25 20.95
CA GLN A 83 -17.94 -16.98 20.32
C GLN A 83 -18.94 -16.34 21.32
N PRO A 84 -19.92 -15.54 20.86
CA PRO A 84 -20.14 -15.13 19.47
C PRO A 84 -19.10 -14.10 19.03
N ALA A 85 -18.35 -14.42 17.97
CA ALA A 85 -17.30 -13.57 17.45
C ALA A 85 -17.89 -12.52 16.51
N ARG A 86 -17.43 -11.28 16.61
CA ARG A 86 -18.04 -10.14 15.91
C ARG A 86 -16.98 -9.21 15.34
N VAL A 87 -17.12 -8.87 14.06
CA VAL A 87 -16.36 -7.77 13.45
C VAL A 87 -16.94 -6.45 13.93
N THR A 88 -16.15 -5.65 14.66
CA THR A 88 -16.59 -4.36 15.20
C THR A 88 -16.25 -3.21 14.25
N ASP A 89 -15.15 -3.35 13.51
CA ASP A 89 -14.58 -2.32 12.66
C ASP A 89 -14.08 -2.93 11.35
N ILE A 90 -14.29 -2.20 10.25
CA ILE A 90 -13.67 -2.44 8.94
C ILE A 90 -12.78 -1.25 8.64
N LEU A 91 -11.48 -1.48 8.41
CA LEU A 91 -10.55 -0.44 7.98
C LEU A 91 -10.23 -0.64 6.50
N ILE A 92 -10.48 0.37 5.69
CA ILE A 92 -10.17 0.41 4.26
C ILE A 92 -8.81 1.07 4.06
N SER A 93 -7.93 0.39 3.35
CA SER A 93 -6.54 0.82 3.14
C SER A 93 -6.42 1.98 2.15
N HIS A 94 -7.22 1.97 1.08
CA HIS A 94 -7.30 3.01 0.07
C HIS A 94 -8.51 2.79 -0.87
N TRP A 95 -8.74 3.70 -1.82
CA TRP A 95 -9.95 3.73 -2.64
C TRP A 95 -10.03 2.69 -3.77
N HIS A 96 -8.95 1.99 -4.12
CA HIS A 96 -9.01 1.06 -5.26
C HIS A 96 -10.09 -0.02 -5.09
N HIS A 97 -10.68 -0.40 -6.22
CA HIS A 97 -11.85 -1.25 -6.32
C HIS A 97 -11.66 -2.61 -5.67
N ASP A 98 -10.48 -3.20 -5.81
CA ASP A 98 -10.18 -4.50 -5.27
C ASP A 98 -9.96 -4.51 -3.74
N HIS A 99 -10.02 -3.35 -3.10
CA HIS A 99 -10.06 -3.18 -1.65
C HIS A 99 -11.44 -2.73 -1.12
N THR A 100 -12.27 -2.10 -1.98
CA THR A 100 -13.52 -1.42 -1.58
C THR A 100 -14.81 -2.02 -2.14
N ASP A 101 -14.79 -2.70 -3.29
CA ASP A 101 -16.01 -3.09 -3.99
C ASP A 101 -16.77 -4.21 -3.27
N GLY A 102 -16.10 -5.03 -2.46
CA GLY A 102 -16.76 -6.08 -1.67
C GLY A 102 -17.48 -5.60 -0.43
N LEU A 103 -17.36 -4.31 -0.08
CA LEU A 103 -17.86 -3.76 1.17
C LEU A 103 -19.36 -3.98 1.39
N SER A 104 -20.19 -3.82 0.35
CA SER A 104 -21.64 -4.04 0.44
C SER A 104 -21.99 -5.48 0.81
N GLY A 105 -21.36 -6.47 0.14
CA GLY A 105 -21.54 -7.89 0.42
C GLY A 105 -21.00 -8.30 1.79
N VAL A 106 -19.86 -7.72 2.20
CA VAL A 106 -19.28 -7.92 3.53
C VAL A 106 -20.24 -7.42 4.61
N LEU A 107 -20.77 -6.20 4.48
CA LEU A 107 -21.69 -5.63 5.46
C LEU A 107 -22.99 -6.43 5.58
N ALA A 108 -23.54 -6.90 4.45
CA ALA A 108 -24.71 -7.77 4.46
C ALA A 108 -24.44 -9.10 5.19
N LEU A 109 -23.26 -9.72 4.97
CA LEU A 109 -22.84 -10.91 5.71
C LEU A 109 -22.69 -10.62 7.20
N LEU A 110 -22.07 -9.50 7.58
CA LEU A 110 -21.84 -9.16 8.98
C LEU A 110 -23.15 -8.86 9.72
N ASP A 111 -24.11 -8.21 9.07
CA ASP A 111 -25.46 -7.99 9.61
C ASP A 111 -26.21 -9.32 9.81
N GLU A 112 -26.06 -10.29 8.90
CA GLU A 112 -26.61 -11.64 9.06
C GLU A 112 -26.02 -12.37 10.28
N LEU A 113 -24.73 -12.17 10.54
CA LEU A 113 -24.01 -12.82 11.66
C LEU A 113 -24.21 -12.08 12.99
N ASP A 114 -24.50 -10.77 12.98
CA ASP A 114 -24.66 -9.95 14.18
C ASP A 114 -26.08 -10.02 14.76
N ALA A 115 -26.34 -11.04 15.58
CA ALA A 115 -27.61 -11.19 16.30
C ALA A 115 -27.96 -10.01 17.23
N THR A 116 -27.00 -9.13 17.57
CA THR A 116 -27.24 -7.97 18.43
C THR A 116 -27.77 -6.76 17.65
N GLY A 117 -27.56 -6.71 16.34
CA GLY A 117 -27.89 -5.54 15.51
C GLY A 117 -27.08 -4.29 15.89
N SER A 118 -25.89 -4.47 16.47
CA SER A 118 -25.02 -3.36 16.88
C SER A 118 -24.38 -2.66 15.67
N GLY A 119 -24.31 -3.33 14.52
CA GLY A 119 -23.73 -2.80 13.30
C GLY A 119 -22.20 -2.67 13.37
N VAL A 120 -21.61 -2.32 12.24
CA VAL A 120 -20.15 -2.27 12.05
C VAL A 120 -19.72 -0.84 11.71
N ARG A 121 -18.57 -0.39 12.22
CA ARG A 121 -17.98 0.91 11.82
C ARG A 121 -17.05 0.69 10.64
N VAL A 122 -17.22 1.47 9.58
CA VAL A 122 -16.32 1.47 8.42
C VAL A 122 -15.44 2.69 8.49
N TRP A 123 -14.13 2.52 8.35
CA TRP A 123 -13.13 3.57 8.49
C TRP A 123 -12.30 3.69 7.23
N LYS A 124 -12.05 4.93 6.79
CA LYS A 124 -11.16 5.21 5.65
C LYS A 124 -10.47 6.55 5.85
N HIS A 125 -9.19 6.62 5.46
CA HIS A 125 -8.49 7.90 5.39
C HIS A 125 -9.04 8.72 4.22
N ALA A 126 -9.20 10.02 4.40
CA ALA A 126 -9.71 10.89 3.35
C ALA A 126 -8.69 10.99 2.21
N SER A 127 -9.17 10.90 0.97
CA SER A 127 -8.35 11.22 -0.20
C SER A 127 -8.07 12.71 -0.27
N SER A 128 -7.03 13.09 -1.02
CA SER A 128 -6.80 14.51 -1.33
C SER A 128 -7.96 15.09 -2.14
N GLU A 129 -8.07 16.42 -2.22
CA GLU A 129 -9.14 17.09 -2.99
C GLU A 129 -9.19 16.62 -4.46
N ASP A 130 -8.04 16.35 -5.08
CA ASP A 130 -7.95 15.88 -6.47
C ASP A 130 -8.58 14.48 -6.67
N ASP A 131 -8.64 13.68 -5.60
CA ASP A 131 -9.17 12.31 -5.58
C ASP A 131 -10.52 12.21 -4.83
N ARG A 132 -11.14 13.33 -4.45
CA ARG A 132 -12.36 13.35 -3.61
C ARG A 132 -13.53 12.59 -4.24
N ASN A 133 -13.62 12.57 -5.57
CA ASN A 133 -14.62 11.79 -6.29
C ASN A 133 -14.53 10.27 -6.01
N LYS A 134 -13.36 9.77 -5.60
CA LYS A 134 -13.14 8.37 -5.21
C LYS A 134 -13.78 8.05 -3.88
N ASP A 135 -13.67 8.94 -2.90
CA ASP A 135 -14.35 8.80 -1.60
C ASP A 135 -15.86 8.76 -1.75
N GLU A 136 -16.41 9.64 -2.59
CA GLU A 136 -17.83 9.67 -2.90
C GLU A 136 -18.30 8.37 -3.58
N GLU A 137 -17.45 7.74 -4.39
CA GLU A 137 -17.78 6.47 -5.03
C GLU A 137 -17.88 5.32 -4.03
N VAL A 138 -16.97 5.27 -3.05
CA VAL A 138 -17.03 4.27 -1.97
C VAL A 138 -18.31 4.46 -1.15
N GLU A 139 -18.67 5.70 -0.84
CA GLU A 139 -19.90 6.02 -0.10
C GLU A 139 -21.18 5.66 -0.87
N ARG A 140 -21.23 5.90 -2.19
CA ARG A 140 -22.36 5.48 -3.03
C ARG A 140 -22.61 3.98 -2.98
N LYS A 141 -21.55 3.16 -2.89
CA LYS A 141 -21.68 1.69 -2.78
C LYS A 141 -22.42 1.28 -1.50
N LEU A 142 -22.34 2.09 -0.44
CA LEU A 142 -23.00 1.85 0.84
C LEU A 142 -24.47 2.30 0.89
N GLU A 143 -24.96 3.03 -0.11
CA GLU A 143 -26.37 3.47 -0.13
C GLU A 143 -27.36 2.30 -0.22
N SER A 144 -26.95 1.20 -0.83
CA SER A 144 -27.75 -0.02 -0.97
C SER A 144 -27.78 -0.87 0.31
N VAL A 145 -26.94 -0.58 1.29
CA VAL A 145 -26.83 -1.33 2.54
C VAL A 145 -27.83 -0.79 3.56
N GLY A 146 -28.53 -1.69 4.25
CA GLY A 146 -29.51 -1.32 5.28
C GLY A 146 -28.88 -0.57 6.46
N ASP A 147 -29.62 0.40 7.02
CA ASP A 147 -29.11 1.31 8.07
C ASP A 147 -28.63 0.62 9.36
N LYS A 148 -29.00 -0.64 9.60
CA LYS A 148 -28.55 -1.42 10.77
C LYS A 148 -27.17 -2.05 10.59
N ALA A 149 -26.76 -2.30 9.35
CA ALA A 149 -25.50 -2.97 9.06
C ALA A 149 -24.27 -2.06 9.28
N VAL A 150 -24.45 -0.74 9.15
CA VAL A 150 -23.37 0.26 9.28
C VAL A 150 -23.69 1.28 10.37
N GLN A 151 -22.78 1.44 11.32
CA GLN A 151 -22.84 2.53 12.28
C GLN A 151 -22.39 3.83 11.61
N ARG A 152 -23.27 4.84 11.60
CA ARG A 152 -22.95 6.17 11.05
C ARG A 152 -22.07 6.98 12.03
N PRO A 153 -21.10 7.78 11.55
CA PRO A 153 -20.41 8.77 12.36
C PRO A 153 -21.39 9.75 13.02
N LYS A 154 -21.05 10.22 14.22
CA LYS A 154 -21.78 11.32 14.86
C LYS A 154 -21.54 12.58 14.04
N ILE A 155 -22.61 13.19 13.51
CA ILE A 155 -22.53 14.40 12.69
C ILE A 155 -21.86 15.53 13.49
N GLY A 156 -20.62 15.87 13.13
CA GLY A 156 -19.94 17.13 13.43
C GLY A 156 -19.89 17.96 12.14
N SER A 157 -19.87 19.28 12.25
CA SER A 157 -20.15 20.28 11.20
C SER A 157 -19.19 20.33 9.98
N ASP A 158 -18.43 19.28 9.70
CA ASP A 158 -17.44 19.20 8.62
C ASP A 158 -17.60 17.94 7.74
N SER A 159 -18.80 17.37 7.67
CA SER A 159 -19.05 16.23 6.79
C SER A 159 -19.16 16.69 5.32
N LEU A 160 -18.02 16.68 4.64
CA LEU A 160 -17.88 16.91 3.19
C LEU A 160 -18.47 15.77 2.33
N ILE A 161 -19.14 14.77 2.94
CA ILE A 161 -19.73 13.59 2.30
C ILE A 161 -21.25 13.54 2.58
N PRO A 162 -22.13 13.55 1.57
CA PRO A 162 -23.58 13.70 1.76
C PRO A 162 -24.31 12.55 2.49
N SER A 163 -23.83 11.31 2.43
CA SER A 163 -24.46 10.13 3.04
C SER A 163 -24.03 9.88 4.50
N GLY A 164 -22.76 10.16 4.80
CA GLY A 164 -22.12 10.02 6.11
C GLY A 164 -22.17 8.62 6.70
N ARG A 165 -21.65 7.60 6.00
CA ARG A 165 -21.58 6.20 6.52
C ARG A 165 -20.17 5.74 6.86
N ILE A 166 -19.14 6.36 6.27
CA ILE A 166 -17.74 6.07 6.56
C ILE A 166 -17.22 7.04 7.62
N HIS A 167 -16.55 6.50 8.64
CA HIS A 167 -15.84 7.25 9.64
C HIS A 167 -14.48 7.68 9.08
N ARG A 168 -14.15 8.96 9.27
CA ARG A 168 -12.84 9.48 8.87
C ARG A 168 -11.78 8.88 9.77
N LEU A 169 -10.79 8.26 9.15
CA LEU A 169 -9.63 7.67 9.81
C LEU A 169 -8.47 8.65 9.78
N GLU A 170 -7.86 8.93 10.93
CA GLU A 170 -6.73 9.86 11.03
C GLU A 170 -5.38 9.15 11.16
N ALA A 171 -4.31 9.83 10.76
CA ALA A 171 -2.96 9.32 10.98
C ALA A 171 -2.66 9.18 12.48
N ASN A 172 -2.02 8.08 12.87
CA ASN A 172 -1.71 7.71 14.26
C ASN A 172 -2.92 7.32 15.12
N GLU A 173 -4.14 7.29 14.57
CA GLU A 173 -5.29 6.69 15.25
C GLU A 173 -5.01 5.21 15.54
N ALA A 174 -5.51 4.70 16.67
CA ALA A 174 -5.21 3.36 17.16
C ALA A 174 -6.49 2.62 17.55
N PHE A 175 -6.56 1.36 17.15
CA PHE A 175 -7.67 0.46 17.44
C PHE A 175 -7.20 -0.65 18.37
N HIS A 176 -8.03 -1.00 19.36
CA HIS A 176 -7.66 -1.95 20.39
C HIS A 176 -8.58 -3.15 20.44
N ILE A 177 -7.98 -4.34 20.57
CA ILE A 177 -8.68 -5.57 20.95
C ILE A 177 -8.15 -5.99 22.30
N SER A 178 -8.90 -5.69 23.36
CA SER A 178 -8.53 -6.05 24.73
C SER A 178 -8.91 -7.50 25.05
N ALA A 179 -7.99 -8.18 25.73
CA ALA A 179 -8.22 -9.44 26.42
C ALA A 179 -7.68 -9.34 27.87
N GLU A 180 -7.97 -10.34 28.70
CA GLU A 180 -7.68 -10.31 30.14
C GLU A 180 -6.21 -10.00 30.48
N ALA A 181 -5.25 -10.55 29.72
CA ALA A 181 -3.81 -10.41 30.00
C ALA A 181 -3.06 -9.49 29.04
N GLU A 182 -3.56 -9.33 27.80
CA GLU A 182 -2.90 -8.54 26.77
C GLU A 182 -3.92 -7.79 25.92
N THR A 183 -3.51 -6.65 25.39
CA THR A 183 -4.28 -5.83 24.46
C THR A 183 -3.50 -5.72 23.16
N LEU A 184 -4.17 -6.04 22.05
CA LEU A 184 -3.64 -5.75 20.72
C LEU A 184 -3.94 -4.31 20.37
N GLU A 185 -2.97 -3.66 19.74
CA GLU A 185 -3.12 -2.33 19.18
C GLU A 185 -2.78 -2.35 17.69
N LEU A 186 -3.66 -1.78 16.90
CA LEU A 186 -3.48 -1.55 15.48
C LEU A 186 -3.41 -0.05 15.22
N GLN A 187 -2.20 0.45 15.00
CA GLN A 187 -1.94 1.88 14.79
C GLN A 187 -1.93 2.22 13.30
N VAL A 188 -2.61 3.30 12.93
CA VAL A 188 -2.67 3.83 11.57
C VAL A 188 -1.40 4.62 11.24
N VAL A 189 -0.80 4.30 10.09
CA VAL A 189 0.32 5.05 9.51
C VAL A 189 -0.12 5.54 8.14
N HIS A 190 -0.29 6.85 7.96
CA HIS A 190 -0.55 7.41 6.63
C HIS A 190 0.69 7.19 5.74
N ALA A 191 0.48 6.57 4.58
CA ALA A 191 1.53 6.12 3.68
C ALA A 191 1.18 6.50 2.23
N PRO A 192 1.03 7.80 1.92
CA PRO A 192 0.63 8.24 0.59
C PRO A 192 1.71 7.91 -0.45
N GLY A 193 1.30 7.92 -1.72
CA GLY A 193 2.18 7.75 -2.87
C GLY A 193 1.67 6.67 -3.81
N HIS A 194 1.20 5.53 -3.28
CA HIS A 194 0.41 4.59 -4.08
C HIS A 194 -0.90 5.27 -4.53
N THR A 195 -1.65 5.74 -3.54
CA THR A 195 -2.77 6.69 -3.66
C THR A 195 -2.64 7.74 -2.55
N THR A 196 -3.44 8.81 -2.59
CA THR A 196 -3.32 9.91 -1.62
C THR A 196 -3.85 9.56 -0.23
N ASP A 197 -4.78 8.62 -0.15
CA ASP A 197 -5.42 8.06 1.04
C ASP A 197 -4.77 6.76 1.54
N SER A 198 -3.73 6.25 0.87
CA SER A 198 -3.07 5.01 1.28
C SER A 198 -2.62 5.06 2.74
N ILE A 199 -3.02 4.04 3.50
CA ILE A 199 -2.51 3.78 4.85
C ILE A 199 -1.72 2.47 4.89
N SER A 200 -0.86 2.37 5.89
CA SER A 200 -0.31 1.12 6.43
C SER A 200 -0.73 0.98 7.89
N LEU A 201 -0.67 -0.22 8.45
CA LEU A 201 -1.08 -0.46 9.83
C LEU A 201 0.01 -1.19 10.61
N LEU A 202 0.32 -0.72 11.81
CA LEU A 202 1.33 -1.31 12.67
C LEU A 202 0.65 -2.06 13.82
N LEU A 203 0.87 -3.38 13.89
CA LEU A 203 0.29 -4.23 14.94
C LEU A 203 1.28 -4.38 16.10
N ARG A 204 0.81 -4.09 17.32
CA ARG A 204 1.55 -4.24 18.57
C ARG A 204 0.71 -5.02 19.59
N THR A 205 1.37 -5.47 20.65
CA THR A 205 0.71 -5.99 21.85
C THR A 205 1.34 -5.35 23.08
N PHE A 206 0.54 -5.16 24.13
CA PHE A 206 0.99 -4.76 25.45
C PHE A 206 0.18 -5.44 26.54
N PRO A 207 0.75 -5.60 27.76
CA PRO A 207 0.01 -6.15 28.89
C PRO A 207 -1.24 -5.32 29.20
N THR A 208 -2.37 -5.98 29.46
CA THR A 208 -3.56 -5.31 29.98
C THR A 208 -3.35 -5.02 31.46
N THR A 209 -3.22 -3.76 31.84
CA THR A 209 -3.19 -3.33 33.24
C THR A 209 -4.54 -2.72 33.63
N ALA A 210 -4.95 -2.89 34.89
CA ALA A 210 -6.24 -2.42 35.41
C ALA A 210 -6.39 -0.87 35.38
N ASP A 211 -5.28 -0.15 35.19
CA ASP A 211 -5.23 1.31 35.07
C ASP A 211 -4.65 1.71 33.70
N SER A 212 -5.54 2.05 32.76
CA SER A 212 -5.31 2.74 31.46
C SER A 212 -3.95 2.59 30.76
N VAL A 213 -3.96 1.87 29.62
CA VAL A 213 -3.08 2.01 28.45
C VAL A 213 -1.61 2.28 28.78
N THR A 214 -0.95 1.32 29.42
CA THR A 214 0.52 1.29 29.39
C THR A 214 0.97 0.92 27.99
N LEU A 215 1.60 1.86 27.28
CA LEU A 215 2.31 1.63 26.02
C LEU A 215 3.24 0.42 26.16
N ALA A 216 3.39 -0.36 25.08
CA ALA A 216 4.31 -1.49 25.05
C ALA A 216 5.68 -1.10 25.64
N PRO A 217 6.32 -1.96 26.44
CA PRO A 217 7.62 -1.66 27.04
C PRO A 217 8.58 -1.06 25.99
N PRO A 218 9.34 -0.01 26.32
CA PRO A 218 10.27 0.60 25.39
C PRO A 218 11.17 -0.46 24.74
N GLY A 219 11.16 -0.53 23.42
CA GLY A 219 11.96 -1.49 22.66
C GLY A 219 11.27 -2.82 22.31
N THR A 220 10.01 -3.05 22.68
CA THR A 220 9.24 -4.17 22.14
C THR A 220 8.98 -3.96 20.64
N PRO A 221 9.47 -4.86 19.76
CA PRO A 221 9.23 -4.73 18.34
C PRO A 221 7.74 -4.93 18.03
N PRO A 222 7.22 -4.28 16.98
CA PRO A 222 5.89 -4.58 16.45
C PRO A 222 5.74 -6.06 16.08
N LEU A 223 4.52 -6.58 16.18
CA LEU A 223 4.18 -7.94 15.78
C LEU A 223 4.16 -8.10 14.26
N ALA A 224 3.67 -7.09 13.53
CA ALA A 224 3.59 -7.08 12.08
C ALA A 224 3.36 -5.65 11.53
N LEU A 225 3.65 -5.48 10.24
CA LEU A 225 3.29 -4.29 9.47
C LEU A 225 2.39 -4.69 8.29
N PHE A 226 1.20 -4.09 8.17
CA PHE A 226 0.34 -4.23 7.00
C PHE A 226 0.65 -3.10 6.03
N THR A 227 1.04 -3.44 4.80
CA THR A 227 1.46 -2.44 3.80
C THR A 227 0.47 -2.27 2.66
N PHE A 228 -0.51 -3.16 2.54
CA PHE A 228 -1.47 -3.16 1.43
C PHE A 228 -0.72 -3.01 0.09
N ASP A 229 -1.01 -1.96 -0.66
CA ASP A 229 -0.38 -1.69 -1.96
C ASP A 229 0.85 -0.80 -1.90
N THR A 230 1.28 -0.38 -0.70
CA THR A 230 2.54 0.34 -0.52
C THR A 230 3.74 -0.58 -0.81
N VAL A 231 3.69 -1.84 -0.34
CA VAL A 231 4.71 -2.87 -0.59
C VAL A 231 4.01 -4.20 -0.82
N LEU A 232 4.33 -4.88 -1.92
CA LEU A 232 3.70 -6.13 -2.32
C LEU A 232 4.56 -7.33 -1.95
N GLY A 233 3.91 -8.48 -1.72
CA GLY A 233 4.57 -9.75 -1.44
C GLY A 233 5.33 -10.33 -2.63
N HIS A 234 5.03 -9.86 -3.84
CA HIS A 234 5.75 -10.21 -5.06
C HIS A 234 5.82 -9.01 -6.00
N GLY A 235 6.91 -8.90 -6.78
CA GLY A 235 7.11 -7.79 -7.71
C GLY A 235 7.25 -6.44 -7.01
N THR A 236 6.81 -5.37 -7.68
CA THR A 236 6.87 -3.99 -7.17
C THR A 236 5.52 -3.30 -7.24
N ALA A 237 5.22 -2.44 -6.28
CA ALA A 237 4.02 -1.58 -6.29
C ALA A 237 4.05 -0.53 -7.40
N VAL A 238 2.85 -0.15 -7.85
CA VAL A 238 2.58 1.04 -8.68
C VAL A 238 2.33 2.23 -7.75
N PHE A 239 2.58 3.45 -8.21
CA PHE A 239 2.35 4.68 -7.44
C PHE A 239 2.00 5.86 -8.34
N SER A 240 1.27 6.83 -7.80
CA SER A 240 0.88 8.08 -8.47
C SER A 240 1.85 9.23 -8.17
N ASP A 241 2.46 9.27 -6.97
CA ASP A 241 3.50 10.25 -6.62
C ASP A 241 4.70 9.56 -5.95
N LEU A 242 5.84 9.56 -6.65
CA LEU A 242 7.06 8.92 -6.16
C LEU A 242 7.65 9.62 -4.93
N SER A 243 7.53 10.94 -4.80
CA SER A 243 8.09 11.69 -3.66
C SER A 243 7.34 11.36 -2.37
N ALA A 244 6.01 11.37 -2.43
CA ALA A 244 5.17 10.92 -1.32
C ALA A 244 5.48 9.45 -0.99
N TYR A 245 5.56 8.59 -2.01
CA TYR A 245 5.87 7.17 -1.84
C TYR A 245 7.22 6.93 -1.14
N MET A 246 8.28 7.64 -1.54
CA MET A 246 9.61 7.53 -0.94
C MET A 246 9.65 8.05 0.49
N THR A 247 8.89 9.11 0.80
CA THR A 247 8.70 9.60 2.17
C THR A 247 7.98 8.56 3.04
N SER A 248 6.96 7.90 2.50
CA SER A 248 6.24 6.80 3.16
C SER A 248 7.16 5.61 3.44
N LEU A 249 7.93 5.16 2.45
CA LEU A 249 8.94 4.10 2.64
C LEU A 249 9.96 4.48 3.73
N GLY A 250 10.45 5.73 3.74
CA GLY A 250 11.34 6.23 4.78
C GLY A 250 10.73 6.16 6.19
N SER A 251 9.47 6.56 6.32
CA SER A 251 8.72 6.51 7.58
C SER A 251 8.54 5.08 8.08
N LEU A 252 8.15 4.15 7.19
CA LEU A 252 8.01 2.73 7.51
C LEU A 252 9.35 2.09 7.90
N ILE A 253 10.45 2.45 7.23
CA ILE A 253 11.81 2.01 7.60
C ILE A 253 12.17 2.51 9.00
N SER A 254 11.88 3.78 9.32
CA SER A 254 12.13 4.33 10.65
C SER A 254 11.32 3.62 11.74
N LEU A 255 10.05 3.27 11.46
CA LEU A 255 9.19 2.55 12.41
C LEU A 255 9.69 1.13 12.73
N LEU A 256 10.30 0.44 11.76
CA LEU A 256 10.85 -0.91 11.96
C LEU A 256 12.34 -0.92 12.32
N SER A 257 13.02 0.22 12.24
CA SER A 257 14.44 0.30 12.60
C SER A 257 14.61 0.24 14.12
N PRO A 258 15.59 -0.52 14.63
CA PRO A 258 15.91 -0.51 16.05
C PRO A 258 16.24 0.90 16.53
N SER A 259 15.67 1.32 17.67
CA SER A 259 16.00 2.61 18.27
C SER A 259 17.48 2.66 18.69
N ALA A 260 18.16 3.75 18.35
CA ALA A 260 19.55 4.01 18.75
C ALA A 260 19.75 4.04 20.28
N ALA A 261 18.68 4.13 21.07
CA ALA A 261 18.72 4.08 22.52
C ALA A 261 18.98 2.68 23.11
N SER A 262 19.08 1.63 22.28
CA SER A 262 19.43 0.28 22.75
C SER A 262 20.59 -0.35 21.95
N PRO A 263 21.81 0.24 21.94
CA PRO A 263 22.98 -0.35 21.26
C PRO A 263 23.57 -1.55 22.01
N SER A 264 23.11 -1.82 23.24
CA SER A 264 23.77 -2.74 24.17
C SER A 264 22.82 -3.71 24.88
N SER A 265 21.61 -3.95 24.36
CA SER A 265 20.79 -5.05 24.87
C SER A 265 21.19 -6.35 24.17
N PRO A 266 21.67 -7.38 24.89
CA PRO A 266 21.93 -8.70 24.33
C PRO A 266 20.70 -9.31 23.62
N LEU A 267 19.48 -8.83 23.95
CA LEU A 267 18.22 -9.23 23.31
C LEU A 267 18.06 -8.71 21.86
N ALA A 268 18.83 -7.71 21.40
CA ALA A 268 18.66 -7.18 20.05
C ALA A 268 19.08 -8.17 18.95
N LYS A 269 19.91 -9.18 19.27
CA LYS A 269 20.28 -10.25 18.34
C LYS A 269 19.20 -11.35 18.20
N ASP A 270 18.26 -11.41 19.14
CA ASP A 270 17.28 -12.50 19.24
C ASP A 270 15.85 -12.08 18.86
N ASN A 271 15.60 -10.80 18.57
CA ASN A 271 14.29 -10.37 18.10
C ASN A 271 14.06 -10.85 16.65
N PRO A 272 12.99 -11.62 16.39
CA PRO A 272 12.67 -12.03 15.03
C PRO A 272 12.36 -10.80 14.16
N PRO A 273 12.66 -10.85 12.85
CA PRO A 273 12.28 -9.78 11.93
C PRO A 273 10.76 -9.53 11.97
N VAL A 274 10.36 -8.26 11.90
CA VAL A 274 8.95 -7.89 11.81
C VAL A 274 8.44 -8.27 10.40
N PRO A 275 7.42 -9.13 10.27
CA PRO A 275 6.87 -9.50 8.98
C PRO A 275 6.03 -8.37 8.39
N ILE A 276 5.96 -8.32 7.06
CA ILE A 276 5.00 -7.51 6.31
C ILE A 276 3.87 -8.38 5.78
N TYR A 277 2.65 -7.88 5.94
CA TYR A 277 1.42 -8.44 5.41
C TYR A 277 0.87 -7.52 4.29
N PRO A 278 1.12 -7.87 3.00
CA PRO A 278 0.82 -7.00 1.87
C PRO A 278 -0.60 -7.21 1.32
N GLY A 279 -1.10 -6.23 0.56
CA GLY A 279 -2.41 -6.29 -0.11
C GLY A 279 -2.46 -7.41 -1.15
N HIS A 280 -1.33 -7.73 -1.76
CA HIS A 280 -1.19 -8.82 -2.73
C HIS A 280 0.10 -9.61 -2.51
N GLY A 281 0.06 -10.89 -2.87
CA GLY A 281 1.21 -11.79 -2.79
C GLY A 281 1.43 -12.38 -1.39
N GLU A 282 2.64 -12.90 -1.20
CA GLU A 282 3.03 -13.67 -0.01
C GLU A 282 3.38 -12.79 1.20
N VAL A 283 3.36 -13.41 2.38
CA VAL A 283 3.92 -12.80 3.60
C VAL A 283 5.41 -12.55 3.39
N ILE A 284 5.85 -11.32 3.67
CA ILE A 284 7.26 -10.96 3.65
C ILE A 284 7.81 -11.17 5.06
N VAL A 285 8.71 -12.14 5.22
CA VAL A 285 9.24 -12.50 6.55
C VAL A 285 10.11 -11.39 7.15
N ASN A 286 10.95 -10.74 6.35
CA ASN A 286 11.82 -9.65 6.80
C ASN A 286 11.38 -8.30 6.22
N GLY A 287 10.45 -7.64 6.92
CA GLY A 287 9.83 -6.41 6.47
C GLY A 287 10.82 -5.26 6.28
N LEU A 288 11.74 -5.05 7.25
CA LEU A 288 12.74 -3.98 7.17
C LEU A 288 13.68 -4.16 5.97
N ALA A 289 14.12 -5.39 5.69
CA ALA A 289 14.95 -5.66 4.51
C ALA A 289 14.19 -5.37 3.21
N LYS A 290 12.92 -5.78 3.12
CA LYS A 290 12.10 -5.55 1.91
C LYS A 290 11.80 -4.06 1.68
N LEU A 291 11.51 -3.29 2.73
CA LEU A 291 11.33 -1.84 2.62
C LEU A 291 12.60 -1.14 2.11
N ARG A 292 13.78 -1.53 2.63
CA ARG A 292 15.08 -1.01 2.18
C ARG A 292 15.37 -1.39 0.73
N GLU A 293 15.03 -2.61 0.32
CA GLU A 293 15.13 -3.05 -1.07
C GLU A 293 14.27 -2.21 -1.99
N TYR A 294 12.99 -2.00 -1.64
CA TYR A 294 12.06 -1.16 -2.39
C TYR A 294 12.58 0.28 -2.53
N LYS A 295 13.01 0.88 -1.41
CA LYS A 295 13.54 2.25 -1.41
C LYS A 295 14.80 2.35 -2.28
N ARG A 296 15.77 1.46 -2.08
CA ARG A 296 17.03 1.44 -2.83
C ARG A 296 16.79 1.27 -4.33
N HIS A 297 15.87 0.38 -4.71
CA HIS A 297 15.55 0.17 -6.13
C HIS A 297 15.05 1.44 -6.84
N ARG A 298 14.36 2.33 -6.13
CA ARG A 298 13.93 3.63 -6.68
C ARG A 298 15.06 4.64 -6.70
N GLU A 299 15.93 4.65 -5.70
CA GLU A 299 17.13 5.51 -5.67
C GLU A 299 18.11 5.15 -6.78
N GLU A 300 18.39 3.86 -6.98
CA GLU A 300 19.20 3.35 -8.09
C GLU A 300 18.64 3.78 -9.46
N ARG A 301 17.30 3.86 -9.58
CA ARG A 301 16.67 4.35 -10.81
C ARG A 301 16.87 5.85 -11.00
N GLU A 302 16.75 6.65 -9.94
CA GLU A 302 17.06 8.09 -10.00
C GLU A 302 18.52 8.34 -10.39
N GLU A 303 19.45 7.56 -9.83
CA GLU A 303 20.88 7.63 -10.18
C GLU A 303 21.11 7.36 -11.67
N GLN A 304 20.44 6.36 -12.24
CA GLN A 304 20.50 6.06 -13.68
C GLN A 304 19.94 7.19 -14.55
N VAL A 305 18.88 7.87 -14.10
CA VAL A 305 18.34 9.05 -14.82
C VAL A 305 19.34 10.18 -14.84
N VAL A 306 19.93 10.50 -13.68
CA VAL A 306 20.92 11.57 -13.56
C VAL A 306 22.15 11.26 -14.42
N GLU A 307 22.64 10.02 -14.39
CA GLU A 307 23.78 9.61 -15.20
C GLU A 307 23.49 9.69 -16.71
N ALA A 308 22.32 9.21 -17.15
CA ALA A 308 21.92 9.30 -18.56
C ALA A 308 21.80 10.76 -19.05
N LEU A 309 21.33 11.67 -18.18
CA LEU A 309 21.28 13.10 -18.48
C LEU A 309 22.67 13.75 -18.52
N ARG A 310 23.62 13.25 -17.72
CA ARG A 310 25.02 13.74 -17.69
C ARG A 310 25.78 13.38 -18.97
N GLU A 311 25.52 12.20 -19.52
CA GLU A 311 26.13 11.74 -20.78
C GLU A 311 25.52 12.43 -22.01
N ALA A 312 24.35 13.05 -21.88
CA ALA A 312 23.69 13.76 -22.96
C ALA A 312 24.30 15.16 -23.20
N PRO A 313 24.28 15.67 -24.45
CA PRO A 313 24.64 17.05 -24.73
C PRO A 313 23.78 18.03 -23.91
N SER A 314 24.42 18.84 -23.07
CA SER A 314 23.77 19.70 -22.06
C SER A 314 22.79 20.73 -22.64
N GLU A 315 22.96 21.12 -23.91
CA GLU A 315 22.08 22.11 -24.56
C GLU A 315 20.72 21.53 -24.99
N GLN A 316 20.66 20.24 -25.36
CA GLN A 316 19.44 19.63 -25.93
C GLN A 316 18.63 18.84 -24.90
N GLY A 317 19.29 18.28 -23.87
CA GLY A 317 18.64 17.37 -22.93
C GLY A 317 18.16 16.07 -23.59
N LEU A 318 17.35 15.30 -22.86
CA LEU A 318 16.74 14.07 -23.36
C LEU A 318 15.23 14.07 -23.14
N THR A 319 14.47 13.54 -24.10
CA THR A 319 13.04 13.22 -23.90
C THR A 319 12.89 12.00 -23.00
N ALA A 320 11.69 11.79 -22.43
CA ALA A 320 11.44 10.63 -21.58
C ALA A 320 11.59 9.31 -22.36
N ARG A 321 11.27 9.31 -23.66
CA ARG A 321 11.51 8.16 -24.55
C ARG A 321 13.00 7.85 -24.68
N ARG A 322 13.83 8.86 -24.98
CA ARG A 322 15.28 8.68 -25.12
C ARG A 322 15.94 8.25 -23.80
N LEU A 323 15.49 8.78 -22.67
CA LEU A 323 15.93 8.31 -21.35
C LEU A 323 15.51 6.85 -21.10
N THR A 324 14.28 6.49 -21.48
CA THR A 324 13.81 5.10 -21.36
C THR A 324 14.67 4.17 -22.21
N ASP A 325 15.00 4.56 -23.45
CA ASP A 325 15.86 3.77 -24.33
C ASP A 325 17.30 3.66 -23.80
N ALA A 326 17.86 4.73 -23.24
CA ALA A 326 19.19 4.72 -22.63
C ALA A 326 19.26 3.77 -21.42
N ILE A 327 18.23 3.78 -20.57
CA ILE A 327 18.21 3.04 -19.30
C ILE A 327 17.75 1.58 -19.49
N TYR A 328 16.74 1.35 -20.33
CA TYR A 328 16.06 0.07 -20.47
C TYR A 328 16.25 -0.59 -21.85
N GLY A 329 16.80 0.10 -22.85
CA GLY A 329 16.78 -0.34 -24.25
C GLY A 329 17.42 -1.71 -24.50
N ALA A 330 18.42 -2.10 -23.70
CA ALA A 330 19.07 -3.40 -23.79
C ALA A 330 18.46 -4.48 -22.87
N THR A 331 17.55 -4.11 -21.95
CA THR A 331 17.12 -4.99 -20.86
C THR A 331 15.64 -5.38 -20.91
N ILE A 332 14.79 -4.63 -21.61
CA ILE A 332 13.36 -4.95 -21.73
C ILE A 332 12.89 -4.99 -23.19
N PRO A 333 11.90 -5.85 -23.54
CA PRO A 333 11.27 -5.84 -24.84
C PRO A 333 10.59 -4.49 -25.16
N SER A 334 10.55 -4.12 -26.45
CA SER A 334 9.92 -2.87 -26.91
C SER A 334 8.47 -2.69 -26.45
N SER A 335 7.72 -3.79 -26.29
CA SER A 335 6.33 -3.78 -25.80
C SER A 335 6.19 -3.30 -24.34
N LEU A 336 7.24 -3.39 -23.52
CA LEU A 336 7.23 -2.94 -22.12
C LEU A 336 7.74 -1.51 -21.95
N LYS A 337 8.33 -0.91 -23.00
CA LYS A 337 8.87 0.45 -22.95
C LYS A 337 7.84 1.51 -22.56
N PRO A 338 6.59 1.51 -23.07
CA PRO A 338 5.60 2.51 -22.65
C PRO A 338 5.32 2.48 -21.13
N ALA A 339 5.27 1.29 -20.53
CA ALA A 339 5.10 1.15 -19.09
C ALA A 339 6.33 1.63 -18.31
N ALA A 340 7.54 1.33 -18.81
CA ALA A 340 8.78 1.83 -18.24
C ALA A 340 8.89 3.37 -18.32
N THR A 341 8.51 3.97 -19.46
CA THR A 341 8.47 5.43 -19.65
C THR A 341 7.52 6.10 -18.67
N ARG A 342 6.33 5.52 -18.42
CA ARG A 342 5.42 6.04 -17.38
C ARG A 342 6.07 6.04 -16.00
N GLY A 343 6.71 4.95 -15.60
CA GLY A 343 7.46 4.92 -14.33
C GLY A 343 8.57 5.95 -14.28
N LEU A 344 9.27 6.16 -15.40
CA LEU A 344 10.35 7.13 -15.53
C LEU A 344 9.86 8.58 -15.41
N LEU A 345 8.67 8.89 -15.93
CA LEU A 345 8.05 10.21 -15.77
C LEU A 345 7.80 10.56 -14.29
N LEU A 346 7.48 9.56 -13.45
CA LEU A 346 7.34 9.76 -12.00
C LEU A 346 8.68 10.06 -11.32
N HIS A 347 9.77 9.42 -11.78
CA HIS A 347 11.13 9.76 -11.36
C HIS A 347 11.50 11.19 -11.77
N LEU A 348 11.23 11.57 -13.02
CA LEU A 348 11.52 12.91 -13.52
C LEU A 348 10.72 13.99 -12.77
N ALA A 349 9.43 13.77 -12.52
CA ALA A 349 8.60 14.70 -11.75
C ALA A 349 9.13 14.92 -10.32
N LYS A 350 9.57 13.85 -9.64
CA LYS A 350 10.21 13.96 -8.33
C LYS A 350 11.56 14.69 -8.43
N LEU A 351 12.42 14.32 -9.37
CA LEU A 351 13.74 14.95 -9.52
C LEU A 351 13.62 16.44 -9.89
N GLU A 352 12.59 16.83 -10.65
CA GLU A 352 12.27 18.22 -10.98
C GLU A 352 11.87 18.99 -9.72
N ARG A 353 11.01 18.40 -8.88
CA ARG A 353 10.61 18.95 -7.58
C ARG A 353 11.80 19.10 -6.62
N ASP A 354 12.73 18.15 -6.65
CA ASP A 354 13.96 18.17 -5.87
C ASP A 354 15.02 19.14 -6.44
N GLY A 355 14.76 19.78 -7.59
CA GLY A 355 15.69 20.68 -8.29
C GLY A 355 16.89 19.99 -8.94
N VAL A 356 16.89 18.65 -8.99
CA VAL A 356 17.98 17.83 -9.54
C VAL A 356 17.97 17.85 -11.07
N VAL A 357 16.79 17.96 -11.68
CA VAL A 357 16.62 18.12 -13.13
C VAL A 357 15.75 19.34 -13.42
N LEU A 358 15.90 19.90 -14.62
CA LEU A 358 15.04 20.96 -15.13
C LEU A 358 14.30 20.45 -16.36
N ARG A 359 13.00 20.71 -16.40
CA ARG A 359 12.17 20.44 -17.57
C ARG A 359 12.16 21.66 -18.50
N ARG A 360 12.35 21.42 -19.79
CA ARG A 360 12.29 22.41 -20.87
C ARG A 360 11.25 21.96 -21.89
N GLU A 361 10.56 22.91 -22.53
CA GLU A 361 9.75 22.59 -23.71
C GLU A 361 10.68 22.06 -24.80
N GLY A 362 10.44 20.82 -25.24
CA GLY A 362 11.21 20.18 -26.29
C GLY A 362 10.63 20.51 -27.66
N GLY A 363 11.46 21.02 -28.57
CA GLY A 363 11.09 21.15 -29.98
C GLY A 363 10.74 19.79 -30.56
N ALA A 364 9.57 19.67 -31.17
CA ALA A 364 9.06 18.43 -31.74
C ALA A 364 10.10 17.78 -32.66
N ASP A 365 10.58 16.58 -32.33
CA ASP A 365 11.24 15.72 -33.32
C ASP A 365 10.16 15.28 -34.31
N GLU A 366 10.18 15.88 -35.50
CA GLU A 366 9.42 15.42 -36.67
C GLU A 366 9.86 14.00 -37.02
N GLN A 367 9.17 12.99 -36.50
CA GLN A 367 8.81 11.71 -37.14
C GLN A 367 8.48 10.65 -36.09
N THR A 368 7.21 10.29 -35.97
CA THR A 368 6.77 9.03 -35.35
C THR A 368 5.77 8.35 -36.26
N GLU A 369 6.23 7.38 -37.06
CA GLU A 369 5.38 6.40 -37.72
C GLU A 369 5.12 5.19 -36.78
N GLY A 370 3.84 4.98 -36.45
CA GLY A 370 3.20 3.67 -36.38
C GLY A 370 3.54 2.74 -35.20
N VAL A 371 2.88 2.93 -34.06
CA VAL A 371 2.51 1.82 -33.14
C VAL A 371 1.12 2.11 -32.56
N GLN A 372 0.13 1.25 -32.84
CA GLN A 372 -1.23 1.43 -32.33
C GLN A 372 -1.33 1.20 -30.82
N ALA A 373 -2.03 2.13 -30.17
CA ALA A 373 -2.38 2.15 -28.77
C ALA A 373 -3.40 1.06 -28.41
N SER A 374 -3.16 0.36 -27.29
CA SER A 374 -4.24 -0.23 -26.52
C SER A 374 -3.99 -0.05 -25.02
N GLU A 375 -4.99 0.59 -24.39
CA GLU A 375 -5.27 0.73 -22.96
C GLU A 375 -4.16 1.26 -22.04
N VAL A 376 -3.90 2.57 -22.10
CA VAL A 376 -3.82 3.51 -20.96
C VAL A 376 -4.01 4.92 -21.53
N ASP A 377 -4.96 5.68 -21.00
CA ASP A 377 -5.37 7.02 -21.46
C ASP A 377 -4.26 8.07 -21.21
N LEU A 378 -3.25 8.13 -22.07
CA LEU A 378 -2.29 9.23 -22.16
C LEU A 378 -2.24 9.71 -23.62
N PRO A 379 -2.34 11.03 -23.89
CA PRO A 379 -2.31 11.54 -25.25
C PRO A 379 -1.04 11.09 -25.99
N GLU A 380 -1.19 10.70 -27.25
CA GLU A 380 -0.08 10.40 -28.15
C GLU A 380 0.90 11.58 -28.18
N GLY A 381 2.19 11.33 -27.89
CA GLY A 381 3.25 12.35 -27.89
C GLY A 381 3.51 13.07 -26.56
N TRP A 382 2.74 12.83 -25.49
CA TRP A 382 2.94 13.53 -24.21
C TRP A 382 4.35 13.33 -23.57
N TRP A 383 4.98 12.19 -23.83
CA TRP A 383 6.32 11.87 -23.30
C TRP A 383 7.49 12.48 -24.10
N ASP A 384 7.23 13.07 -25.27
CA ASP A 384 8.23 13.70 -26.14
C ASP A 384 8.05 15.23 -26.24
N ALA A 385 7.00 15.80 -25.65
CA ALA A 385 6.75 17.25 -25.61
C ALA A 385 7.77 18.04 -24.75
N TRP A 386 8.54 17.33 -23.92
CA TRP A 386 9.47 17.92 -22.97
C TRP A 386 10.84 17.25 -23.10
N THR A 387 11.88 18.05 -22.88
CA THR A 387 13.23 17.53 -22.62
C THR A 387 13.64 17.86 -21.19
N TRP A 388 14.46 16.99 -20.62
CA TRP A 388 15.04 17.18 -19.30
C TRP A 388 16.55 17.37 -19.41
N VAL A 389 17.09 18.24 -18.57
CA VAL A 389 18.53 18.48 -18.39
C VAL A 389 18.88 18.39 -16.90
N GLY A 390 20.16 18.20 -16.58
CA GLY A 390 20.63 18.31 -15.20
C GLY A 390 20.43 19.72 -14.64
N GLY A 391 19.97 19.81 -13.39
CA GLY A 391 19.84 21.07 -12.65
C GLY A 391 21.02 21.32 -11.72
N GLU A 392 21.12 22.54 -11.15
CA GLU A 392 22.22 22.95 -10.26
C GLU A 392 22.35 22.05 -9.01
N ALA A 393 21.24 21.54 -8.47
CA ALA A 393 21.28 20.61 -7.35
C ALA A 393 21.77 19.21 -7.76
N GLY A 394 21.61 18.84 -9.03
CA GLY A 394 22.19 17.62 -9.61
C GLY A 394 23.71 17.69 -9.67
N GLU A 395 24.28 18.87 -9.94
CA GLU A 395 25.74 19.10 -9.86
C GLU A 395 26.24 19.08 -8.40
N ALA A 396 25.41 19.46 -7.43
CA ALA A 396 25.75 19.49 -6.00
C ALA A 396 25.59 18.14 -5.26
N LYS A 397 24.62 17.29 -5.65
CA LYS A 397 24.38 15.95 -5.04
C LYS A 397 25.59 15.01 -5.22
N VAL A 398 26.47 15.33 -6.16
CA VAL A 398 27.69 14.57 -6.53
C VAL A 398 28.86 14.79 -5.55
N TRP A 399 28.77 15.68 -4.55
CA TRP A 399 29.87 15.94 -3.60
C TRP A 399 29.76 15.24 -2.23
N ARG A 400 28.82 14.30 -2.08
CA ARG A 400 28.75 13.40 -0.91
C ARG A 400 28.29 11.99 -1.29
N MET A 401 29.09 11.28 -2.08
CA MET A 401 29.12 9.81 -2.09
C MET A 401 30.55 9.34 -1.97
#